data_AF-A0A8D8S5J3-F1
#
_entry.id   AF-A0A8D8S5J3-F1
#
_cell.length_a   1.000
_cell.length_b   1.000
_cell.length_c   1.000
_cell.angle_alpha   90.00
_cell.angle_beta   90.00
_cell.angle_gamma   90.00
#
_symmetry.space_group_name_H-M   'P 1'
#
loop_
_entity.id
_entity.type
_entity.pdbx_description
1 polymer ?
#
loop_
_entity_poly.entity_id
_entity_poly.type
_entity_poly.pdbx_seq_one_letter_code
_entity_poly.pdbx_strand_id
1 'polypeptide(L)'
;MITVCGDSHTTTNGAISLVANGIGTTDLSIVLSTQCIIQKKLKNLNILLFNVNRFLYSKDLILFIIKKISSKGGVNYCIEFTGENIENFSISEKMTICNMSIEAGSKTSLISPDKKLINFYKKKI
;
A
#
# COMPACT_ATOMS: atom_id res chain seq x y z
N MET A 1 -11.12 -5.91 -2.69
CA MET A 1 -12.08 -4.82 -2.40
C MET A 1 -11.41 -3.48 -2.71
N ILE A 2 -12.19 -2.47 -3.09
CA ILE A 2 -11.72 -1.10 -3.31
C ILE A 2 -12.10 -0.26 -2.10
N THR A 3 -11.18 0.53 -1.59
CA THR A 3 -11.42 1.40 -0.42
C THR A 3 -10.99 2.82 -0.74
N VAL A 4 -11.81 3.79 -0.40
CA VAL A 4 -11.52 5.20 -0.58
C VAL A 4 -11.84 5.96 0.70
N CYS A 5 -11.01 6.94 1.04
CA CYS A 5 -11.19 7.76 2.23
C CYS A 5 -10.58 9.15 1.98
N GLY A 6 -11.03 10.15 2.74
CA GLY A 6 -10.53 11.53 2.71
C GLY A 6 -9.14 11.73 3.31
N ASP A 7 -8.28 10.71 3.28
CA ASP A 7 -6.94 10.70 3.86
C ASP A 7 -5.90 10.24 2.84
N SER A 8 -4.75 10.92 2.77
CA SER A 8 -3.70 10.60 1.80
C SER A 8 -3.05 9.24 2.04
N HIS A 9 -3.01 8.77 3.29
CA HIS A 9 -2.38 7.50 3.69
C HIS A 9 -3.36 6.34 3.71
N THR A 10 -4.53 6.48 3.07
CA THR A 10 -5.46 5.37 2.81
C THR A 10 -4.76 4.19 2.11
N THR A 11 -3.65 4.46 1.41
CA THR A 11 -2.70 3.50 0.84
C THR A 11 -2.22 2.43 1.82
N THR A 12 -2.24 2.69 3.13
CA THR A 12 -1.90 1.73 4.21
C THR A 12 -2.68 0.42 4.07
N ASN A 13 -3.93 0.48 3.60
CA ASN A 13 -4.79 -0.68 3.42
C ASN A 13 -4.31 -1.62 2.28
N GLY A 14 -3.33 -1.20 1.48
CA GLY A 14 -2.59 -2.07 0.56
C GLY A 14 -1.98 -3.29 1.24
N ALA A 15 -1.59 -3.16 2.51
CA ALA A 15 -1.00 -4.23 3.32
C ALA A 15 -1.98 -5.38 3.62
N ILE A 16 -3.28 -5.09 3.54
CA ILE A 16 -4.37 -6.06 3.68
C ILE A 16 -5.02 -6.38 2.32
N SER A 17 -4.26 -6.18 1.24
CA SER A 17 -4.64 -6.55 -0.13
C SER A 17 -5.88 -5.84 -0.67
N LEU A 18 -6.05 -4.57 -0.28
CA LEU A 18 -7.08 -3.68 -0.79
C LEU A 18 -6.50 -2.67 -1.77
N VAL A 19 -7.22 -2.41 -2.86
CA VAL A 19 -6.92 -1.26 -3.72
C VAL A 19 -7.46 -0.04 -2.99
N ALA A 20 -6.56 0.74 -2.37
CA ALA A 20 -6.94 1.75 -1.41
C ALA A 20 -6.31 3.11 -1.71
N ASN A 21 -7.15 4.12 -1.95
CA ASN A 21 -6.72 5.43 -2.45
C ASN A 21 -7.32 6.57 -1.61
N GLY A 22 -6.50 7.57 -1.31
CA GLY A 22 -6.97 8.83 -0.78
C GLY A 22 -7.72 9.64 -1.84
N ILE A 23 -8.85 10.24 -1.46
CA ILE A 23 -9.70 11.04 -2.36
C ILE A 23 -10.05 12.39 -1.73
N GLY A 24 -10.44 13.37 -2.56
CA GLY A 24 -10.89 14.67 -2.08
C GLY A 24 -12.30 14.63 -1.49
N THR A 25 -12.70 15.71 -0.82
CA THR A 25 -14.05 15.85 -0.24
C THR A 25 -15.16 15.80 -1.31
N THR A 26 -14.94 16.40 -2.48
CA THR A 26 -15.87 16.34 -3.62
C THR A 26 -16.05 14.91 -4.13
N ASP A 27 -14.97 14.15 -4.25
CA ASP A 27 -15.05 12.75 -4.67
C ASP A 27 -15.74 11.91 -3.58
N LEU A 28 -15.51 12.23 -2.31
CA LEU A 28 -16.11 11.51 -1.19
C LEU A 28 -17.64 11.67 -1.17
N SER A 29 -18.17 12.87 -1.46
CA SER A 29 -19.63 13.08 -1.55
C SER A 29 -20.24 12.31 -2.73
N ILE A 30 -19.51 12.19 -3.85
CA ILE A 30 -19.91 11.36 -5.00
C ILE A 30 -19.94 9.88 -4.61
N VAL A 31 -18.92 9.39 -3.90
CA VAL A 31 -18.87 7.99 -3.44
C VAL A 31 -20.02 7.70 -2.46
N LEU A 32 -20.29 8.60 -1.51
CA LEU A 32 -21.38 8.40 -0.56
C LEU A 32 -22.75 8.36 -1.23
N SER A 33 -22.96 9.16 -2.27
CA SER A 33 -24.24 9.22 -3.00
C SER A 33 -24.42 8.10 -4.03
N THR A 34 -23.35 7.65 -4.69
CA THR A 34 -23.45 6.73 -5.84
C THR A 34 -22.80 5.36 -5.62
N GLN A 35 -22.03 5.19 -4.55
CA GLN A 35 -21.16 4.03 -4.31
C GLN A 35 -20.17 3.77 -5.47
N CYS A 36 -19.87 4.80 -6.27
CA CYS A 36 -19.03 4.74 -7.45
C CYS A 36 -17.98 5.85 -7.44
N ILE A 37 -16.85 5.62 -8.11
CA ILE A 37 -15.82 6.64 -8.33
C ILE A 37 -15.12 6.45 -9.67
N ILE A 38 -14.82 7.55 -10.34
CA ILE A 38 -14.02 7.55 -11.56
C ILE A 38 -12.54 7.55 -11.16
N GLN A 39 -11.79 6.54 -11.61
CA GLN A 39 -10.36 6.42 -11.36
C GLN A 39 -9.62 6.17 -12.69
N LYS A 40 -8.47 6.84 -12.86
CA LYS A 40 -7.55 6.52 -13.96
C LYS A 40 -6.80 5.24 -13.61
N LYS A 41 -6.71 4.31 -14.56
CA LYS A 41 -5.94 3.08 -14.40
C LYS A 41 -4.45 3.42 -14.20
N LEU A 42 -3.88 2.94 -13.10
CA LEU A 42 -2.46 3.08 -12.79
C LEU A 42 -1.66 2.00 -13.54
N LYS A 43 -0.39 2.30 -13.82
CA LYS A 43 0.58 1.29 -14.27
C LYS A 43 1.11 0.50 -13.06
N ASN A 44 1.69 -0.67 -13.26
CA ASN A 44 2.25 -1.45 -12.16
C ASN A 44 3.74 -1.14 -11.99
N LEU A 45 4.17 -0.89 -10.77
CA LEU A 45 5.59 -0.77 -10.39
C LEU A 45 5.88 -1.83 -9.32
N ASN A 46 6.56 -2.91 -9.71
CA ASN A 46 6.93 -3.96 -8.78
C ASN A 46 8.25 -3.64 -8.07
N ILE A 47 8.23 -3.64 -6.74
CA ILE A 47 9.39 -3.52 -5.87
C ILE A 47 9.64 -4.88 -5.24
N LEU A 48 10.62 -5.59 -5.79
CA LEU A 48 11.05 -6.91 -5.33
C LEU A 48 12.05 -6.76 -4.16
N LEU A 49 11.68 -7.31 -3.00
CA LEU A 49 12.49 -7.33 -1.79
C LEU A 49 13.03 -8.73 -1.51
N PHE A 50 14.36 -8.85 -1.57
CA PHE A 50 15.08 -10.09 -1.29
C PHE A 50 16.32 -9.78 -0.44
N ASN A 51 16.78 -10.76 0.35
CA ASN A 51 17.98 -10.68 1.17
C ASN A 51 18.05 -9.45 2.11
N VAL A 52 16.92 -9.04 2.69
CA VAL A 52 16.93 -7.96 3.70
C VAL A 52 17.69 -8.40 4.96
N ASN A 53 18.61 -7.55 5.41
CA ASN A 53 19.36 -7.76 6.65
C ASN A 53 18.42 -7.79 7.87
N ARG A 54 18.58 -8.78 8.74
CA ARG A 54 17.78 -8.99 9.96
C ARG A 54 17.75 -7.81 10.95
N PHE A 55 18.72 -6.90 10.85
CA PHE A 55 18.80 -5.72 11.72
C PHE A 55 18.06 -4.49 11.18
N LEU A 56 17.49 -4.58 9.97
CA LEU A 56 16.71 -3.51 9.37
C LEU A 56 15.22 -3.71 9.63
N TYR A 57 14.54 -2.63 9.99
CA TYR A 57 13.08 -2.62 10.16
C TYR A 57 12.37 -2.24 8.85
N SER A 58 11.05 -2.50 8.81
CA SER A 58 10.18 -2.11 7.70
C SER A 58 10.27 -0.61 7.37
N LYS A 59 10.45 0.24 8.39
CA LYS A 59 10.64 1.69 8.23
C LYS A 59 11.92 2.04 7.49
N ASP A 60 13.03 1.38 7.81
CA ASP A 60 14.33 1.62 7.16
C ASP A 60 14.26 1.25 5.67
N LEU A 61 13.59 0.13 5.36
CA LEU A 61 13.40 -0.32 3.99
C LEU A 61 12.60 0.67 3.15
N ILE A 62 11.44 1.12 3.66
CA ILE A 62 10.60 2.03 2.87
C ILE A 62 11.26 3.39 2.67
N LEU A 63 12.00 3.90 3.68
CA LEU A 63 12.81 5.10 3.53
C LEU A 63 13.93 4.92 2.49
N PHE A 64 14.60 3.77 2.48
CA PHE A 64 15.60 3.44 1.47
C PHE A 64 14.99 3.34 0.06
N ILE A 65 13.82 2.71 -0.07
CA ILE A 65 13.08 2.61 -1.33
C ILE A 65 12.73 4.00 -1.86
N ILE A 66 12.11 4.85 -1.03
CA ILE A 66 11.73 6.23 -1.41
C ILE A 66 12.97 7.01 -1.85
N LYS A 67 14.10 6.88 -1.14
CA LYS A 67 15.36 7.50 -1.55
C LYS A 67 15.81 7.03 -2.93
N LYS A 68 15.65 5.75 -3.26
CA LYS A 68 16.08 5.16 -4.53
C LYS A 68 15.18 5.55 -5.71
N ILE A 69 13.86 5.60 -5.51
CA ILE A 69 12.90 5.92 -6.58
C ILE A 69 12.51 7.41 -6.63
N SER A 70 12.93 8.20 -5.64
CA SER A 70 12.53 9.58 -5.37
C SER A 70 11.08 9.76 -4.92
N SER A 71 10.74 10.96 -4.45
CA SER A 71 9.37 11.34 -4.08
C SER A 71 8.37 11.37 -5.24
N LYS A 72 8.84 11.22 -6.49
CA LYS A 72 8.01 11.14 -7.69
C LYS A 72 8.05 9.77 -8.37
N GLY A 73 8.77 8.80 -7.80
CA GLY A 73 8.99 7.49 -8.43
C GLY A 73 7.73 6.66 -8.65
N GLY A 74 6.72 6.83 -7.80
CA GLY A 74 5.43 6.15 -7.85
C GLY A 74 4.33 6.90 -8.60
N VAL A 75 4.61 8.07 -9.19
CA VAL A 75 3.58 8.87 -9.86
C VAL A 75 3.00 8.09 -11.05
N ASN A 76 1.67 7.96 -11.09
CA ASN A 76 0.90 7.15 -12.07
C ASN A 76 1.12 5.63 -11.97
N TYR A 77 1.77 5.15 -10.91
CA TYR A 77 1.95 3.74 -10.63
C TYR A 77 1.12 3.28 -9.41
N CYS A 78 0.79 1.99 -9.41
CA CYS A 78 0.49 1.20 -8.24
C CYS A 78 1.78 0.50 -7.83
N ILE A 79 2.26 0.78 -6.61
CA ILE A 79 3.45 0.12 -6.09
C ILE A 79 3.06 -1.25 -5.54
N GLU A 80 3.60 -2.31 -6.12
CA GLU A 80 3.43 -3.67 -5.65
C GLU A 80 4.69 -4.11 -4.92
N PHE A 81 4.57 -4.51 -3.66
CA PHE A 81 5.71 -5.03 -2.90
C PHE A 81 5.67 -6.56 -2.91
N THR A 82 6.73 -7.17 -3.45
CA THR A 82 6.84 -8.62 -3.61
C THR A 82 8.18 -9.14 -3.10
N GLY A 83 8.32 -10.46 -2.98
CA GLY A 83 9.55 -11.13 -2.59
C GLY A 83 9.49 -11.76 -1.19
N GLU A 84 10.46 -12.62 -0.90
CA GLU A 84 10.50 -13.48 0.28
C GLU A 84 10.43 -12.69 1.60
N ASN A 85 11.05 -11.52 1.65
CA ASN A 85 11.02 -10.69 2.86
C ASN A 85 9.61 -10.18 3.19
N ILE A 86 8.78 -9.88 2.18
CA ILE A 86 7.40 -9.45 2.38
C ILE A 86 6.55 -10.56 3.00
N GLU A 87 6.76 -11.81 2.59
CA GLU A 87 6.06 -12.96 3.19
C GLU A 87 6.44 -13.15 4.66
N ASN A 88 7.68 -12.83 5.01
CA ASN A 88 8.20 -12.94 6.37
C ASN A 88 7.80 -11.78 7.30
N PHE A 89 7.34 -10.65 6.77
CA PHE A 89 6.84 -9.55 7.59
C PHE A 89 5.51 -9.85 8.30
N SER A 90 5.34 -9.25 9.46
CA SER A 90 4.08 -9.09 10.16
C SER A 90 3.15 -8.12 9.40
N ILE A 91 1.86 -8.12 9.75
CA ILE A 91 0.90 -7.21 9.11
C ILE A 91 1.21 -5.75 9.45
N SER A 92 1.66 -5.47 10.67
CA SER A 92 2.09 -4.12 11.07
C SER A 92 3.27 -3.63 10.24
N GLU A 93 4.26 -4.50 9.97
CA GLU A 93 5.41 -4.16 9.12
C GLU A 93 4.99 -3.91 7.66
N LYS A 94 4.10 -4.74 7.13
CA LYS A 94 3.48 -4.52 5.81
C LYS A 94 2.72 -3.18 5.75
N MET A 95 1.97 -2.86 6.80
CA MET A 95 1.25 -1.58 6.93
C MET A 95 2.21 -0.40 6.95
N THR A 96 3.36 -0.49 7.64
CA THR A 96 4.39 0.56 7.62
C THR A 96 4.88 0.86 6.20
N ILE A 97 5.11 -0.18 5.39
CA ILE A 97 5.59 -0.04 4.01
C ILE A 97 4.51 0.57 3.12
N CYS A 98 3.28 0.06 3.17
CA CYS A 98 2.17 0.57 2.36
C CYS A 98 1.77 1.99 2.73
N ASN A 99 1.81 2.34 4.02
CA ASN A 99 1.52 3.68 4.53
C ASN A 99 2.39 4.73 3.85
N MET A 100 3.70 4.47 3.74
CA MET A 100 4.65 5.42 3.19
C MET A 100 4.77 5.41 1.65
N SER A 101 3.90 4.67 0.95
CA SER A 101 3.93 4.63 -0.52
C SER A 101 3.51 5.96 -1.16
N ILE A 102 2.75 6.79 -0.44
CA ILE A 102 2.30 8.09 -0.91
C ILE A 102 3.44 9.12 -0.94
N GLU A 103 4.45 8.98 -0.08
CA GLU A 103 5.67 9.78 -0.07
C GLU A 103 6.55 9.52 -1.29
N ALA A 104 6.44 8.35 -1.92
CA ALA A 104 7.01 8.07 -3.23
C ALA A 104 6.15 8.60 -4.39
N GLY A 105 4.99 9.22 -4.09
CA GLY A 105 4.04 9.75 -5.07
C GLY A 105 3.01 8.73 -5.58
N SER A 106 2.97 7.53 -5.00
CA SER A 106 2.01 6.48 -5.40
C SER A 106 0.66 6.67 -4.71
N LYS A 107 -0.42 6.70 -5.48
CA LYS A 107 -1.79 6.83 -4.94
C LYS A 107 -2.33 5.54 -4.32
N THR A 108 -1.65 4.42 -4.56
CA THR A 108 -2.04 3.10 -4.07
C THR A 108 -0.82 2.21 -3.94
N SER A 109 -0.86 1.26 -3.02
CA SER A 109 0.12 0.18 -2.98
C SER A 109 -0.55 -1.13 -2.63
N LEU A 110 0.11 -2.25 -2.95
CA LEU A 110 -0.47 -3.58 -2.78
C LEU A 110 0.58 -4.58 -2.29
N ILE A 111 0.15 -5.42 -1.36
CA ILE A 111 0.82 -6.66 -0.98
C ILE A 111 -0.17 -7.80 -1.17
N SER A 112 0.30 -8.89 -1.78
CA SER A 112 -0.51 -10.09 -2.03
C SER A 112 -1.01 -10.71 -0.71
N PRO A 113 -2.26 -11.20 -0.65
CA PRO A 113 -2.80 -11.79 0.57
C PRO A 113 -2.06 -13.08 0.92
N ASP A 114 -1.74 -13.27 2.20
CA ASP A 114 -1.01 -14.43 2.69
C ASP A 114 -1.69 -15.08 3.92
N LYS A 115 -1.12 -16.20 4.38
CA LYS A 115 -1.64 -16.93 5.55
C LYS A 115 -1.69 -16.07 6.81
N LYS A 116 -0.75 -15.13 6.98
CA LYS A 116 -0.73 -14.21 8.12
C LYS A 116 -1.93 -13.27 8.09
N LEU A 117 -2.26 -12.71 6.93
CA LEU A 117 -3.44 -11.88 6.75
C LEU A 117 -4.73 -12.65 7.07
N ILE A 118 -4.86 -13.88 6.56
CA ILE A 118 -6.02 -14.74 6.84
C ILE A 118 -6.15 -14.99 8.35
N ASN A 119 -5.05 -15.34 9.02
CA ASN A 119 -5.04 -15.59 10.46
C ASN A 119 -5.36 -14.34 11.29
N PHE A 120 -4.95 -13.16 10.83
CA PHE A 120 -5.28 -11.90 11.49
C PHE A 120 -6.77 -11.60 11.50
N TYR A 121 -7.48 -11.88 10.39
CA TYR A 121 -8.93 -11.76 10.35
C TYR A 121 -9.64 -12.84 11.17
N LYS A 122 -9.16 -14.09 11.14
CA LYS A 122 -9.73 -15.18 11.95
C LYS A 122 -9.70 -14.89 13.46
N LYS A 123 -8.69 -14.18 13.96
CA LYS A 123 -8.59 -13.81 15.38
C LYS A 123 -9.58 -12.70 15.80
N LYS A 124 -10.21 -12.02 14.84
CA LYS A 124 -11.12 -10.88 15.09
C LYS A 124 -12.60 -11.23 14.92
N ILE A 125 -12.91 -12.43 14.43
CA ILE A 125 -14.25 -13.00 14.34
C ILE A 125 -14.45 -13.88 15.58
#